data_AF-H3BJ49-F1
#
_entry.id   AF-H3BJ49-F1
#
_cell.length_a   1.000
_cell.length_b   1.000
_cell.length_c   1.000
_cell.angle_alpha   90.00
_cell.angle_beta   90.00
_cell.angle_gamma   90.00
#
_symmetry.space_group_name_H-M   'P 1'
#
loop_
_entity.id
_entity.type
_entity.pdbx_description
1 polymer ?
#
loop_
_entity_poly.entity_id
_entity_poly.type
_entity_poly.pdbx_seq_one_letter_code
_entity_poly.pdbx_strand_id
1 'polypeptide(L)'
;MVMSNLLKETGRGSGCRFIAKPCALRVGIKDSPVNKVEPNDTLEKVFVSVTKYPDEKRLKGLSKQLDWSVRKIQCWFRHRRNQDKPPTLTKFCESMWRFTYYLCIFCYGIRFLWSMPWFWDTRQCWYNYPYQPLSRELYYYYITQLAFYWSLMFSQFIDVKRKDFLMMFIHHMIGIMLTTFSYVNNMVRVGALIFCLHDFADPLLEAAKMANYARRERLCTTLFVIFGAAFIVSRLAIFPL
;
A
#
# COMPACT_ATOMS: atom_id res chain seq x y z
N MET A 1 -13.74 -16.09 19.60
CA MET A 1 -13.19 -14.77 20.05
C MET A 1 -11.68 -14.82 20.34
N VAL A 2 -11.13 -15.94 20.86
CA VAL A 2 -9.67 -16.12 21.06
C VAL A 2 -8.92 -16.35 19.74
N MET A 3 -9.49 -17.10 18.79
CA MET A 3 -8.88 -17.39 17.48
C MET A 3 -8.71 -16.14 16.59
N SER A 4 -9.62 -15.16 16.69
CA SER A 4 -9.56 -13.90 15.93
C SER A 4 -8.49 -12.93 16.45
N ASN A 5 -8.09 -13.06 17.73
CA ASN A 5 -7.01 -12.29 18.31
C ASN A 5 -5.65 -12.92 18.01
N LEU A 6 -5.56 -14.25 18.02
CA LEU A 6 -4.34 -14.97 17.61
C LEU A 6 -4.02 -14.76 16.13
N LEU A 7 -5.01 -14.71 15.23
CA LEU A 7 -4.80 -14.38 13.82
C LEU A 7 -4.44 -12.89 13.60
N LYS A 8 -4.88 -11.98 14.48
CA LYS A 8 -4.48 -10.56 14.45
C LYS A 8 -3.02 -10.34 14.90
N GLU A 9 -2.49 -11.20 15.76
CA GLU A 9 -1.11 -11.15 16.21
C GLU A 9 -0.15 -11.92 15.29
N THR A 10 -0.60 -13.03 14.69
CA THR A 10 0.23 -13.86 13.80
C THR A 10 0.25 -13.40 12.34
N GLY A 11 -0.76 -12.65 11.87
CA GLY A 11 -0.81 -12.11 10.50
C GLY A 11 -0.05 -10.81 10.26
N ARG A 12 0.53 -10.18 11.30
CA ARG A 12 1.29 -8.92 11.18
C ARG A 12 2.75 -9.17 10.80
N GLY A 13 2.97 -9.56 9.54
CA GLY A 13 4.25 -9.53 8.80
C GLY A 13 5.54 -9.37 9.62
N SER A 14 6.02 -10.47 10.21
CA SER A 14 7.12 -10.50 11.18
C SER A 14 8.50 -10.17 10.59
N GLY A 15 8.70 -10.26 9.27
CA GLY A 15 10.01 -10.01 8.63
C GLY A 15 10.40 -8.53 8.53
N CYS A 16 9.44 -7.63 8.22
CA CYS A 16 9.74 -6.21 7.99
C CYS A 16 10.08 -5.43 9.26
N ARG A 17 9.70 -5.93 10.45
CA ARG A 17 9.96 -5.23 11.73
C ARG A 17 11.44 -5.14 12.08
N PHE A 18 12.26 -6.12 11.69
CA PHE A 18 13.67 -6.16 12.11
C PHE A 18 14.51 -5.05 11.47
N ILE A 19 14.27 -4.72 10.20
CA ILE A 19 15.02 -3.67 9.48
C ILE A 19 14.29 -2.33 9.52
N ALA A 20 12.96 -2.34 9.37
CA ALA A 20 12.19 -1.09 9.27
C ALA A 20 12.02 -0.37 10.61
N LYS A 21 11.97 -1.09 11.74
CA LYS A 21 11.81 -0.48 13.07
C LYS A 21 13.04 0.36 13.47
N PRO A 22 14.29 -0.11 13.34
CA PRO A 22 15.48 0.73 13.54
C PRO A 22 15.51 1.97 12.64
N CYS A 23 15.18 1.82 11.35
CA CYS A 23 15.12 2.94 10.40
C CYS A 23 14.05 3.97 10.81
N ALA A 24 12.85 3.52 11.18
CA ALA A 24 11.77 4.38 11.63
C ALA A 24 12.16 5.16 12.91
N LEU A 25 12.82 4.50 13.86
CA LEU A 25 13.30 5.13 15.09
C LEU A 25 14.40 6.17 14.81
N ARG A 26 15.35 5.87 13.91
CA ARG A 26 16.39 6.83 13.47
C ARG A 26 15.80 8.06 12.78
N VAL A 27 14.69 7.89 12.06
CA VAL A 27 13.96 8.98 11.40
C VAL A 27 13.09 9.78 12.38
N GLY A 28 12.98 9.34 13.65
CA GLY A 28 12.27 10.03 14.71
C GLY A 28 10.81 9.60 14.90
N ILE A 29 10.39 8.50 14.26
CA ILE A 29 9.04 7.94 14.44
C ILE A 29 9.01 7.21 15.78
N LYS A 30 8.50 7.90 16.81
CA LYS A 30 8.26 7.29 18.12
C LYS A 30 7.13 6.28 18.01
N ASP A 31 7.30 5.14 18.66
CA ASP A 31 6.22 4.18 18.92
C ASP A 31 5.31 4.85 19.97
N SER A 32 4.40 5.72 19.52
CA SER A 32 3.50 6.39 20.45
C SER A 32 2.62 5.31 21.07
N PRO A 33 2.64 5.12 22.41
CA PRO A 33 1.68 4.25 23.05
C PRO A 33 0.30 4.80 22.70
N VAL A 34 -0.51 4.00 22.03
CA VAL A 34 -1.90 4.36 21.77
C VAL A 34 -2.55 4.46 23.14
N ASN A 35 -2.79 5.70 23.61
CA ASN A 35 -3.41 5.95 24.92
C ASN A 35 -4.65 5.07 25.03
N LYS A 36 -4.62 4.13 25.99
CA LYS A 36 -5.72 3.20 26.20
C LYS A 36 -6.94 4.01 26.64
N VAL A 37 -8.09 3.83 25.98
CA VAL A 37 -9.33 4.41 26.48
C VAL A 37 -9.62 3.84 27.86
N GLU A 38 -10.25 4.65 28.71
CA GLU A 38 -10.73 4.22 30.01
C GLU A 38 -11.60 2.95 29.83
N PRO A 39 -11.31 1.83 30.53
CA PRO A 39 -12.06 0.60 30.38
C PRO A 39 -13.53 0.82 30.74
N ASN A 40 -14.44 0.57 29.79
CA ASN A 40 -15.88 0.67 30.02
C ASN A 40 -16.61 -0.35 29.12
N ASP A 41 -17.05 -1.45 29.72
CA ASP A 41 -17.67 -2.56 29.00
C ASP A 41 -18.98 -2.18 28.31
N THR A 42 -19.75 -1.25 28.88
CA THR A 42 -20.99 -0.76 28.28
C THR A 42 -20.70 0.03 27.00
N LEU A 43 -19.73 0.94 27.04
CA LEU A 43 -19.32 1.71 25.86
C LEU A 43 -18.68 0.81 24.79
N GLU A 44 -17.87 -0.17 25.18
CA GLU A 44 -17.26 -1.12 24.24
C GLU A 44 -18.31 -2.01 23.57
N LYS A 45 -19.29 -2.52 24.33
CA LYS A 45 -20.42 -3.27 23.76
C LYS A 45 -21.14 -2.42 22.72
N VAL A 46 -21.53 -1.19 23.04
CA VAL A 46 -22.20 -0.30 22.09
C VAL A 46 -21.34 -0.02 20.86
N PHE A 47 -20.03 0.19 21.04
CA PHE A 47 -19.10 0.46 19.95
C PHE A 47 -19.01 -0.69 18.95
N VAL A 48 -18.94 -1.92 19.45
CA VAL A 48 -18.73 -3.13 18.63
C VAL A 48 -20.04 -3.64 18.05
N SER A 49 -21.12 -3.68 18.83
CA SER A 49 -22.36 -4.36 18.42
C SER A 49 -23.44 -3.44 17.86
N VAL A 50 -23.41 -2.13 18.17
CA VAL A 50 -24.49 -1.21 17.77
C VAL A 50 -23.99 -0.17 16.78
N THR A 51 -23.06 0.70 17.18
CA THR A 51 -22.57 1.78 16.32
C THR A 51 -21.25 2.36 16.79
N LYS A 52 -20.38 2.67 15.82
CA LYS A 52 -19.14 3.43 16.04
C LYS A 52 -19.40 4.94 16.16
N TYR A 53 -20.57 5.41 15.75
CA TYR A 53 -20.99 6.82 15.72
C TYR A 53 -22.37 6.96 16.37
N PRO A 54 -22.44 6.97 17.72
CA PRO A 54 -23.71 7.14 18.43
C PRO A 54 -24.29 8.54 18.19
N ASP A 55 -25.60 8.58 18.05
CA ASP A 55 -26.42 9.79 17.93
C ASP A 55 -26.66 10.46 19.30
N GLU A 56 -27.17 11.69 19.28
CA GLU A 56 -27.34 12.50 20.50
C GLU A 56 -28.27 11.84 21.53
N LYS A 57 -29.35 11.18 21.09
CA LYS A 57 -30.28 10.48 21.99
C LYS A 57 -29.58 9.34 22.73
N ARG A 58 -28.78 8.55 22.02
CA ARG A 58 -28.00 7.46 22.60
C ARG A 58 -26.92 7.97 23.56
N LEU A 59 -26.25 9.06 23.22
CA LEU A 59 -25.27 9.69 24.10
C LEU A 59 -25.91 10.15 25.42
N LYS A 60 -27.12 10.73 25.37
CA LYS A 60 -27.88 11.10 26.59
C LYS A 60 -28.29 9.88 27.41
N GLY A 61 -28.70 8.79 26.77
CA GLY A 61 -29.00 7.52 27.46
C GLY A 61 -27.78 6.93 28.18
N LEU A 62 -26.64 6.88 27.49
CA LEU A 62 -25.38 6.41 28.05
C LEU A 62 -24.87 7.33 29.17
N SER A 63 -25.08 8.63 29.05
CA SER A 63 -24.73 9.62 30.07
C SER A 63 -25.47 9.34 31.37
N LYS A 64 -26.78 9.06 31.31
CA LYS A 64 -27.58 8.67 32.48
C LYS A 64 -27.17 7.33 33.08
N GLN A 65 -26.84 6.34 32.25
CA GLN A 65 -26.48 5.00 32.71
C GLN A 65 -25.10 4.95 33.39
N LEU A 66 -24.14 5.71 32.89
CA LEU A 66 -22.74 5.67 33.32
C LEU A 66 -22.35 6.81 34.27
N ASP A 67 -23.28 7.73 34.54
CA ASP A 67 -23.04 8.99 35.25
C ASP A 67 -21.85 9.79 34.66
N TRP A 68 -21.71 9.74 33.34
CA TRP A 68 -20.66 10.46 32.61
C TRP A 68 -21.25 11.63 31.85
N SER A 69 -20.50 12.72 31.72
CA SER A 69 -20.90 13.80 30.82
C SER A 69 -20.92 13.32 29.36
N VAL A 70 -21.87 13.84 28.57
CA VAL A 70 -21.96 13.55 27.13
C VAL A 70 -20.63 13.81 26.42
N ARG A 71 -19.92 14.88 26.80
CA ARG A 71 -18.60 15.22 26.25
C ARG A 71 -17.54 14.16 26.58
N LYS A 72 -17.54 13.60 27.80
CA LYS A 72 -16.63 12.51 28.18
C LYS A 72 -16.90 11.26 27.33
N ILE A 73 -18.16 10.91 27.12
CA ILE A 73 -18.56 9.78 26.27
C ILE A 73 -18.16 10.02 24.81
N GLN A 74 -18.42 11.20 24.25
CA GLN A 74 -17.99 11.55 22.89
C GLN A 74 -16.47 11.47 22.72
N CYS A 75 -15.71 11.98 23.69
CA CYS A 75 -14.26 11.85 23.74
C CYS A 75 -13.83 10.38 23.77
N TRP A 76 -14.50 9.54 24.56
CA TRP A 76 -14.23 8.10 24.62
C TRP A 76 -14.43 7.44 23.25
N PHE A 77 -15.58 7.65 22.60
CA PHE A 77 -15.84 7.10 21.26
C PHE A 77 -14.82 7.60 20.22
N ARG A 78 -14.43 8.87 20.30
CA ARG A 78 -13.39 9.44 19.43
C ARG A 78 -12.03 8.77 19.64
N HIS A 79 -11.60 8.61 20.90
CA HIS A 79 -10.35 7.94 21.21
C HIS A 79 -10.40 6.47 20.78
N ARG A 80 -11.47 5.74 21.11
CA ARG A 80 -11.65 4.33 20.75
C ARG A 80 -11.56 4.09 19.25
N ARG A 81 -12.17 4.95 18.42
CA ARG A 81 -12.01 4.93 16.95
C ARG A 81 -10.57 5.18 16.50
N ASN A 82 -9.84 6.05 17.19
CA ASN A 82 -8.45 6.32 16.88
C ASN A 82 -7.52 5.16 17.29
N GLN A 83 -7.91 4.35 18.27
CA GLN A 83 -7.13 3.16 18.66
C GLN A 83 -7.20 2.03 17.63
N ASP A 84 -8.31 1.91 16.89
CA ASP A 84 -8.44 0.93 15.80
C ASP A 84 -7.56 1.29 14.59
N LYS A 85 -7.04 2.53 14.52
CA LYS A 85 -6.17 2.94 13.42
C LYS A 85 -4.79 2.30 13.58
N PRO A 86 -4.20 1.78 12.49
CA PRO A 86 -2.86 1.21 12.58
C PRO A 86 -1.86 2.30 13.00
N PRO A 87 -0.92 1.99 13.91
CA PRO A 87 0.12 2.92 14.33
C PRO A 87 0.87 3.50 13.13
N THR A 88 1.31 4.76 13.24
CA THR A 88 2.13 5.42 12.20
C THR A 88 3.37 4.61 11.87
N LEU A 89 3.98 3.97 12.88
CA LEU A 89 5.12 3.07 12.72
C LEU A 89 4.79 1.89 11.78
N THR A 90 3.64 1.24 11.95
CA THR A 90 3.22 0.14 11.07
C THR A 90 3.07 0.61 9.63
N LYS A 91 2.44 1.76 9.41
CA LYS A 91 2.29 2.33 8.06
C LYS A 91 3.63 2.69 7.42
N PHE A 92 4.56 3.21 8.21
CA PHE A 92 5.92 3.51 7.74
C PHE A 92 6.66 2.24 7.34
N CYS A 93 6.59 1.18 8.15
CA CYS A 93 7.22 -0.10 7.82
C CYS A 93 6.63 -0.72 6.55
N GLU A 94 5.30 -0.68 6.38
CA GLU A 94 4.62 -1.14 5.16
C GLU A 94 5.08 -0.34 3.93
N SER A 95 5.15 1.00 4.04
CA SER A 95 5.64 1.84 2.94
C SER A 95 7.12 1.63 2.65
N MET A 96 7.96 1.41 3.66
CA MET A 96 9.39 1.16 3.48
C MET A 96 9.66 -0.17 2.78
N TRP A 97 8.89 -1.21 3.11
CA TRP A 97 8.96 -2.50 2.41
C TRP A 97 8.60 -2.34 0.92
N ARG A 98 7.45 -1.68 0.65
CA ARG A 98 7.01 -1.40 -0.72
C ARG A 98 8.04 -0.56 -1.49
N PHE A 99 8.54 0.52 -0.88
CA PHE A 99 9.58 1.37 -1.45
C PHE A 99 10.81 0.55 -1.85
N THR A 100 11.30 -0.31 -0.96
CA THR A 100 12.49 -1.13 -1.22
C THR A 100 12.26 -2.09 -2.37
N TYR A 101 11.11 -2.78 -2.38
CA TYR A 101 10.74 -3.67 -3.48
C TYR A 101 10.67 -2.91 -4.82
N TYR A 102 9.89 -1.82 -4.87
CA TYR A 102 9.71 -1.03 -6.10
C TYR A 102 11.03 -0.47 -6.61
N LEU A 103 11.89 0.03 -5.73
CA LEU A 103 13.20 0.55 -6.12
C LEU A 103 14.09 -0.57 -6.69
N CYS A 104 14.14 -1.73 -6.03
CA CYS A 104 14.95 -2.86 -6.49
C CYS A 104 14.46 -3.40 -7.85
N ILE A 105 13.16 -3.62 -8.02
CA ILE A 105 12.60 -4.16 -9.26
C ILE A 105 12.73 -3.15 -10.41
N PHE A 106 12.56 -1.86 -10.13
CA PHE A 106 12.77 -0.80 -11.12
C PHE A 106 14.23 -0.71 -11.58
N CYS A 107 15.18 -0.70 -10.65
CA CYS A 107 16.62 -0.70 -10.99
C CYS A 107 17.03 -1.95 -11.76
N TYR A 108 16.52 -3.12 -11.37
CA TYR A 108 16.72 -4.37 -12.11
C TYR A 108 16.14 -4.28 -13.52
N GLY A 109 14.89 -3.81 -13.65
CA GLY A 109 14.20 -3.61 -14.92
C GLY A 109 14.97 -2.69 -15.85
N ILE A 110 15.38 -1.50 -15.39
CA ILE A 110 16.19 -0.57 -16.19
C ILE A 110 17.50 -1.21 -16.63
N ARG A 111 18.24 -1.86 -15.72
CA ARG A 111 19.53 -2.46 -16.06
C ARG A 111 19.39 -3.55 -17.13
N PHE A 112 18.38 -4.40 -17.00
CA PHE A 112 18.07 -5.45 -17.97
C PHE A 112 17.64 -4.84 -19.31
N LEU A 113 16.61 -3.98 -19.29
CA LEU A 113 16.00 -3.38 -20.48
C LEU A 113 16.96 -2.51 -21.29
N TRP A 114 17.91 -1.83 -20.63
CA TRP A 114 18.88 -0.98 -21.32
C TRP A 114 19.69 -1.74 -22.38
N SER A 115 19.93 -3.03 -22.16
CA SER A 115 20.66 -3.90 -23.08
C SER A 115 19.80 -4.47 -24.22
N MET A 116 18.49 -4.24 -24.17
CA MET A 116 17.53 -4.80 -25.11
C MET A 116 17.24 -3.82 -26.25
N PRO A 117 17.37 -4.23 -27.53
CA PRO A 117 17.10 -3.35 -28.67
C PRO A 117 15.69 -2.74 -28.69
N TRP A 118 14.70 -3.51 -28.21
CA TRP A 118 13.30 -3.11 -28.16
C TRP A 118 12.97 -2.10 -27.05
N PHE A 119 13.92 -1.78 -26.16
CA PHE A 119 13.81 -0.65 -25.23
C PHE A 119 14.00 0.70 -25.94
N TRP A 120 14.85 0.73 -26.96
CA TRP A 120 15.17 1.93 -27.72
C TRP A 120 14.32 2.10 -28.97
N ASP A 121 13.91 0.97 -29.58
CA ASP A 121 13.03 0.95 -30.75
C ASP A 121 11.84 0.00 -30.50
N THR A 122 10.70 0.60 -30.14
CA THR A 122 9.46 -0.14 -29.82
C THR A 122 8.93 -0.96 -30.99
N ARG A 123 9.31 -0.68 -32.24
CA ARG A 123 8.94 -1.50 -33.41
C ARG A 123 9.51 -2.91 -33.30
N GLN A 124 10.66 -3.06 -32.65
CA GLN A 124 11.29 -4.36 -32.41
C GLN A 124 10.54 -5.22 -31.38
N CYS A 125 9.61 -4.63 -30.61
CA CYS A 125 8.68 -5.41 -29.79
C CYS A 125 7.77 -6.30 -30.63
N TRP A 126 7.51 -5.96 -31.89
CA TRP A 126 6.61 -6.70 -32.79
C TRP A 126 7.34 -7.63 -33.76
N TYR A 127 8.66 -7.48 -33.87
CA TYR A 127 9.47 -8.34 -34.72
C TYR A 127 9.34 -9.81 -34.29
N ASN A 128 8.98 -10.68 -35.24
CA ASN A 128 8.69 -12.10 -35.04
C ASN A 128 7.56 -12.41 -34.04
N TYR A 129 6.67 -11.47 -33.73
CA TYR A 129 5.46 -11.79 -32.97
C TYR A 129 4.52 -12.70 -33.78
N PRO A 130 3.93 -13.77 -33.20
CA PRO A 130 3.98 -14.20 -31.81
C PRO A 130 5.09 -15.22 -31.48
N TYR A 131 6.01 -15.53 -32.38
CA TYR A 131 7.09 -16.51 -32.20
C TYR A 131 8.37 -15.89 -31.60
N GLN A 132 8.22 -15.17 -30.50
CA GLN A 132 9.33 -14.53 -29.81
C GLN A 132 9.89 -15.47 -28.73
N PRO A 133 11.21 -15.73 -28.71
CA PRO A 133 11.81 -16.55 -27.66
C PRO A 133 11.77 -15.80 -26.32
N LEU A 134 11.28 -16.46 -25.27
CA LEU A 134 11.27 -15.93 -23.92
C LEU A 134 12.64 -16.13 -23.28
N SER A 135 13.38 -15.04 -23.07
CA SER A 135 14.65 -15.11 -22.33
C SER A 135 14.39 -15.38 -20.85
N ARG A 136 15.37 -16.02 -20.20
CA ARG A 136 15.29 -16.37 -18.77
C ARG A 136 15.14 -15.13 -17.88
N GLU A 137 15.86 -14.06 -18.20
CA GLU A 137 15.79 -12.79 -17.46
C GLU A 137 14.41 -12.12 -17.57
N LEU A 138 13.82 -12.15 -18.77
CA LEU A 138 12.47 -11.62 -19.02
C LEU A 138 11.42 -12.45 -18.28
N TYR A 139 11.57 -13.78 -18.27
CA TYR A 139 10.71 -14.67 -17.50
C TYR A 139 10.74 -14.33 -16.00
N TYR A 140 11.94 -14.21 -15.40
CA TYR A 140 12.04 -13.87 -13.98
C TYR A 140 11.50 -12.48 -13.68
N TYR A 141 11.73 -11.49 -14.56
CA TYR A 141 11.15 -10.16 -14.42
C TYR A 141 9.62 -10.21 -14.37
N TYR A 142 9.00 -10.93 -15.31
CA TYR A 142 7.55 -11.10 -15.39
C TYR A 142 6.95 -11.81 -14.19
N ILE A 143 7.52 -12.97 -13.82
CA ILE A 143 7.01 -13.77 -12.71
C ILE A 143 7.18 -13.04 -11.38
N THR A 144 8.29 -12.33 -11.19
CA THR A 144 8.53 -11.53 -9.97
C THR A 144 7.49 -10.41 -9.81
N GLN A 145 7.20 -9.69 -10.90
CA GLN A 145 6.18 -8.65 -10.94
C GLN A 145 4.79 -9.23 -10.65
N LEU A 146 4.41 -10.29 -11.37
CA LEU A 146 3.11 -10.94 -11.21
C LEU A 146 2.92 -11.48 -9.78
N ALA A 147 3.93 -12.13 -9.21
CA ALA A 147 3.90 -12.64 -7.84
C ALA A 147 3.69 -11.51 -6.82
N PHE A 148 4.33 -10.36 -7.04
CA PHE A 148 4.16 -9.21 -6.16
C PHE A 148 2.76 -8.59 -6.30
N TYR A 149 2.22 -8.44 -7.51
CA TYR A 149 0.83 -7.99 -7.71
C TYR A 149 -0.18 -8.92 -7.02
N TRP A 150 0.02 -10.24 -7.11
CA TRP A 150 -0.79 -11.20 -6.34
C TRP A 150 -0.61 -11.04 -4.83
N SER A 151 0.62 -10.80 -4.35
CA SER A 151 0.84 -10.57 -2.92
C SER A 151 0.08 -9.34 -2.41
N LEU A 152 0.05 -8.24 -3.17
CA LEU A 152 -0.72 -7.04 -2.86
C LEU A 152 -2.23 -7.29 -2.97
N MET A 153 -2.64 -8.10 -3.95
CA MET A 153 -4.04 -8.49 -4.15
C MET A 153 -4.60 -9.22 -2.93
N PHE A 154 -3.80 -10.07 -2.28
CA PHE A 154 -4.23 -10.78 -1.09
C PHE A 154 -4.00 -9.97 0.20
N SER A 155 -2.91 -9.20 0.30
CA SER A 155 -2.59 -8.44 1.50
C SER A 155 -3.69 -7.45 1.86
N GLN A 156 -4.34 -6.82 0.88
CA GLN A 156 -5.43 -5.87 1.12
C GLN A 156 -6.65 -6.44 1.88
N PHE A 157 -6.85 -7.77 1.87
CA PHE A 157 -7.92 -8.42 2.66
C PHE A 157 -7.54 -8.60 4.12
N ILE A 158 -6.24 -8.69 4.40
CA ILE A 158 -5.66 -8.84 5.74
C ILE A 158 -5.39 -7.45 6.35
N ASP A 159 -5.00 -6.50 5.50
CA ASP A 159 -4.72 -5.12 5.86
C ASP A 159 -5.98 -4.37 6.30
N VAL A 160 -5.79 -3.24 6.98
CA VAL A 160 -6.90 -2.41 7.43
C VAL A 160 -7.64 -1.86 6.22
N LYS A 161 -8.91 -2.27 6.04
CA LYS A 161 -9.78 -1.78 4.96
C LYS A 161 -9.86 -0.25 4.98
N ARG A 162 -9.31 0.36 3.93
CA ARG A 162 -9.38 1.80 3.69
C ARG A 162 -10.58 2.12 2.79
N LYS A 163 -10.97 3.41 2.70
CA LYS A 163 -12.13 3.86 1.91
C LYS A 163 -11.94 3.61 0.41
N ASP A 164 -10.69 3.55 -0.03
CA ASP A 164 -10.21 3.25 -1.39
C ASP A 164 -10.04 1.75 -1.67
N PHE A 165 -10.49 0.87 -0.77
CA PHE A 165 -10.33 -0.59 -0.91
C PHE A 165 -10.82 -1.12 -2.26
N LEU A 166 -12.06 -0.79 -2.66
CA LEU A 166 -12.64 -1.32 -3.89
C LEU A 166 -11.87 -0.85 -5.15
N MET A 167 -11.48 0.42 -5.16
CA MET A 167 -10.72 0.99 -6.29
C MET A 167 -9.35 0.33 -6.42
N MET A 168 -8.63 0.16 -5.31
CA MET A 168 -7.35 -0.54 -5.31
C MET A 168 -7.51 -2.02 -5.68
N PHE A 169 -8.54 -2.70 -5.18
CA PHE A 169 -8.81 -4.10 -5.54
C PHE A 169 -9.00 -4.29 -7.04
N ILE A 170 -9.88 -3.48 -7.65
CA ILE A 170 -10.13 -3.51 -9.08
C ILE A 170 -8.86 -3.16 -9.87
N HIS A 171 -8.08 -2.18 -9.41
CA HIS A 171 -6.82 -1.82 -10.04
C HIS A 171 -5.82 -2.99 -10.10
N HIS A 172 -5.60 -3.69 -8.98
CA HIS A 172 -4.72 -4.87 -8.97
C HIS A 172 -5.30 -6.00 -9.84
N MET A 173 -6.63 -6.14 -9.91
CA MET A 173 -7.27 -7.17 -10.74
C MET A 173 -6.98 -6.93 -12.22
N ILE A 174 -7.18 -5.69 -12.67
CA ILE A 174 -6.88 -5.26 -14.04
C ILE A 174 -5.39 -5.46 -14.34
N GLY A 175 -4.49 -5.08 -13.42
CA GLY A 175 -3.05 -5.25 -13.59
C GLY A 175 -2.63 -6.72 -13.75
N ILE A 176 -3.18 -7.62 -12.93
CA ILE A 176 -2.93 -9.07 -13.01
C ILE A 176 -3.50 -9.64 -14.31
N MET A 177 -4.72 -9.25 -14.69
CA MET A 177 -5.34 -9.69 -15.95
C MET A 177 -4.54 -9.24 -17.16
N LEU A 178 -4.13 -7.97 -17.21
CA LEU A 178 -3.33 -7.41 -18.31
C LEU A 178 -1.96 -8.08 -18.40
N THR A 179 -1.30 -8.31 -17.26
CA THR A 179 -0.03 -9.04 -17.18
C THR A 179 -0.17 -10.46 -17.70
N THR A 180 -1.19 -11.18 -17.24
CA THR A 180 -1.43 -12.58 -17.64
C THR A 180 -1.79 -12.66 -19.12
N PHE A 181 -2.64 -11.76 -19.61
CA PHE A 181 -2.99 -11.66 -21.02
C PHE A 181 -1.74 -11.40 -21.89
N SER A 182 -0.90 -10.46 -21.47
CA SER A 182 0.34 -10.14 -22.17
C SER A 182 1.30 -11.33 -22.20
N TYR A 183 1.36 -12.13 -21.14
CA TYR A 183 2.20 -13.33 -21.07
C TYR A 183 1.67 -14.45 -21.98
N VAL A 184 0.36 -14.77 -21.90
CA VAL A 184 -0.26 -15.85 -22.68
C VAL A 184 -0.24 -15.58 -24.18
N ASN A 185 -0.36 -14.31 -24.60
CA ASN A 185 -0.28 -13.92 -26.01
C ASN A 185 1.16 -13.69 -26.50
N ASN A 186 2.18 -13.95 -25.67
CA ASN A 186 3.59 -13.68 -25.99
C ASN A 186 3.90 -12.20 -26.35
N MET A 187 3.17 -11.26 -25.76
CA MET A 187 3.41 -9.80 -25.86
C MET A 187 4.43 -9.32 -24.80
N VAL A 188 5.33 -10.20 -24.37
CA VAL A 188 6.19 -10.01 -23.19
C VAL A 188 7.17 -8.84 -23.32
N ARG A 189 7.61 -8.50 -24.55
CA ARG A 189 8.47 -7.33 -24.79
C ARG A 189 7.73 -6.02 -24.51
N VAL A 190 6.54 -5.87 -25.09
CA VAL A 190 5.67 -4.71 -24.86
C VAL A 190 5.32 -4.60 -23.38
N GLY A 191 4.88 -5.70 -22.77
CA GLY A 191 4.50 -5.69 -21.36
C GLY A 191 5.67 -5.37 -20.42
N ALA A 192 6.91 -5.76 -20.74
CA ALA A 192 8.08 -5.36 -19.94
C ALA A 192 8.38 -3.86 -20.01
N LEU A 193 8.18 -3.22 -21.17
CA LEU A 193 8.28 -1.76 -21.28
C LEU A 193 7.18 -1.08 -20.46
N ILE A 194 5.95 -1.59 -20.54
CA ILE A 194 4.83 -1.11 -19.73
C ILE A 194 5.16 -1.22 -18.24
N PHE A 195 5.68 -2.36 -17.75
CA PHE A 195 6.09 -2.48 -16.35
C PHE A 195 7.13 -1.44 -15.96
N CYS A 196 8.18 -1.26 -16.73
CA CYS A 196 9.23 -0.30 -16.42
C CYS A 196 8.70 1.14 -16.35
N LEU A 197 7.88 1.54 -17.32
CA LEU A 197 7.21 2.85 -17.33
C LEU A 197 6.20 2.97 -16.18
N HIS A 198 5.59 1.87 -15.77
CA HIS A 198 4.62 1.88 -14.69
C HIS A 198 5.25 2.02 -13.32
N ASP A 199 6.30 1.26 -13.07
CA ASP A 199 6.95 1.16 -11.76
C ASP A 199 7.79 2.39 -11.42
N PHE A 200 8.20 3.22 -12.38
CA PHE A 200 9.08 4.39 -12.11
C PHE A 200 8.51 5.35 -11.06
N ALA A 201 7.18 5.54 -11.04
CA ALA A 201 6.54 6.48 -10.13
C ALA A 201 6.32 5.91 -8.70
N ASP A 202 6.30 4.59 -8.55
CA ASP A 202 5.91 3.93 -7.30
C ASP A 202 6.91 4.13 -6.15
N PRO A 203 8.24 4.07 -6.36
CA PRO A 203 9.22 4.42 -5.33
C PRO A 203 9.04 5.87 -4.84
N LEU A 204 8.74 6.81 -5.73
CA LEU A 204 8.55 8.22 -5.37
C LEU A 204 7.32 8.40 -4.47
N LEU A 205 6.22 7.69 -4.80
CA LEU A 205 4.99 7.71 -4.00
C LEU A 205 5.20 7.12 -2.61
N GLU A 206 5.87 5.97 -2.50
CA GLU A 206 6.16 5.36 -1.20
C GLU A 206 7.16 6.20 -0.38
N ALA A 207 8.13 6.84 -1.03
CA ALA A 207 9.02 7.80 -0.37
C ALA A 207 8.26 9.02 0.18
N ALA A 208 7.29 9.57 -0.55
CA ALA A 208 6.45 10.66 -0.08
C ALA A 208 5.62 10.24 1.15
N LYS A 209 5.04 9.04 1.15
CA LYS A 209 4.32 8.48 2.30
C LYS A 209 5.24 8.35 3.52
N MET A 210 6.44 7.81 3.34
CA MET A 210 7.44 7.72 4.41
C MET A 210 7.80 9.09 4.99
N ALA A 211 8.01 10.10 4.13
CA ALA A 211 8.30 11.48 4.56
C ALA A 211 7.13 12.10 5.35
N ASN A 212 5.89 11.85 4.92
CA ASN A 212 4.69 12.28 5.65
C ASN A 212 4.61 11.63 7.04
N TYR A 213 4.85 10.32 7.14
CA TYR A 213 4.86 9.61 8.43
C TYR A 213 5.99 10.06 9.35
N ALA A 214 7.12 10.49 8.78
CA ALA A 214 8.25 11.11 9.47
C ALA A 214 8.02 12.60 9.84
N ARG A 215 6.86 13.18 9.51
CA ARG A 215 6.55 14.61 9.70
C ARG A 215 7.53 15.57 9.00
N ARG A 216 8.08 15.17 7.84
CA ARG A 216 8.96 15.99 7.01
C ARG A 216 8.19 16.59 5.84
N GLU A 217 7.43 17.65 6.12
CA GLU A 217 6.49 18.26 5.17
C GLU A 217 7.17 18.72 3.87
N ARG A 218 8.30 19.45 3.95
CA ARG A 218 9.02 19.92 2.75
C ARG A 218 9.40 18.77 1.82
N LEU A 219 9.97 17.69 2.36
CA LEU A 219 10.36 16.51 1.57
C LEU A 219 9.14 15.79 1.00
N CYS A 220 8.07 15.64 1.78
CA CYS A 220 6.82 15.03 1.32
C CYS A 220 6.25 15.80 0.12
N THR A 221 6.16 17.13 0.21
CA THR A 221 5.63 17.97 -0.86
C THR A 221 6.51 17.88 -2.11
N THR A 222 7.82 18.00 -1.97
CA THR A 222 8.75 17.88 -3.11
C THR A 222 8.62 16.50 -3.79
N LEU A 223 8.65 15.41 -3.03
CA LEU A 223 8.51 14.06 -3.58
C LEU A 223 7.16 13.84 -4.25
N PHE A 224 6.08 14.39 -3.68
CA PHE A 224 4.74 14.26 -4.25
C PHE A 224 4.59 15.04 -5.56
N VAL A 225 5.22 16.22 -5.68
CA VAL A 225 5.25 16.98 -6.93
C VAL A 225 6.05 16.24 -8.00
N ILE A 226 7.22 15.70 -7.65
CA ILE A 226 8.05 14.91 -8.58
C ILE A 226 7.27 13.65 -9.02
N PHE A 227 6.62 12.95 -8.09
CA PHE A 227 5.74 11.84 -8.39
C PHE A 227 4.63 12.23 -9.38
N GLY A 228 3.93 13.34 -9.13
CA GLY A 228 2.86 13.82 -10.00
C GLY A 228 3.35 14.11 -11.43
N ALA A 229 4.49 14.78 -11.55
CA ALA A 229 5.11 15.03 -12.85
C ALA A 229 5.51 13.72 -13.57
N ALA A 230 6.19 12.82 -12.87
CA ALA A 230 6.59 11.51 -13.41
C ALA A 230 5.40 10.66 -13.84
N PHE A 231 4.32 10.65 -13.05
CA PHE A 231 3.08 9.94 -13.34
C PHE A 231 2.41 10.50 -14.61
N ILE A 232 2.31 11.83 -14.72
CA ILE A 232 1.73 12.49 -15.89
C ILE A 232 2.55 12.19 -17.15
N VAL A 233 3.88 12.36 -17.10
CA VAL A 233 4.74 12.12 -18.26
C VAL A 233 4.69 10.65 -18.70
N SER A 234 4.83 9.71 -17.76
CA SER A 234 4.83 8.28 -18.10
C SER A 234 3.50 7.80 -18.69
N ARG A 235 2.36 8.34 -18.24
CA ARG A 235 1.02 7.89 -18.67
C ARG A 235 0.40 8.68 -19.81
N LEU A 236 0.67 9.98 -19.91
CA LEU A 236 0.03 10.87 -20.88
C LEU A 236 0.97 11.30 -22.02
N ALA A 237 2.29 11.24 -21.84
CA ALA A 237 3.24 11.59 -22.90
C ALA A 237 3.85 10.36 -23.56
N ILE A 238 4.33 9.38 -22.78
CA ILE A 238 5.05 8.22 -23.32
C ILE A 238 4.12 7.10 -23.77
N PHE A 239 3.05 6.80 -23.03
CA PHE A 239 2.11 5.73 -23.40
C PHE A 239 1.37 5.93 -24.74
N PRO A 240 1.00 7.17 -25.18
CA PRO A 240 0.38 7.38 -26.49
C PRO A 240 1.36 7.48 -27.67
N LEU A 241 2.67 7.34 -27.44
CA LEU A 241 3.73 7.33 -28.47
C LEU A 241 4.20 5.90 -28.76
#